data_AF-A0A1L8DNU6-F1
#
_entry.id   AF-A0A1L8DNU6-F1
#
_cell.length_a   1.000
_cell.length_b   1.000
_cell.length_c   1.000
_cell.angle_alpha   90.00
_cell.angle_beta   90.00
_cell.angle_gamma   90.00
#
_symmetry.space_group_name_H-M   'P 1'
#
loop_
_entity.id
_entity.type
_entity.pdbx_description
1 polymer ?
#
loop_
_entity_poly.entity_id
_entity_poly.type
_entity_poly.pdbx_seq_one_letter_code
_entity_poly.pdbx_strand_id
1 'polypeptide(L)'
;MPSVKHNIILGSFLVVLVAVSLSSAIRCYQCSSQTDKKGVDSCGAYKWFNKTQHIAIECNSDESHMPGSFCMKIVQQGPRGFIWDGRWRQVIRRCASVADTGVTGVCNWGVYENGVYWEECYCSEDACNSSPTISITKG
;
A
#
# COMPACT_ATOMS: atom_id res chain seq x y z
N MET A 1 -4.01 53.24 -0.22
CA MET A 1 -4.76 52.00 -0.56
C MET A 1 -4.04 50.96 -1.44
N PRO A 2 -2.99 51.25 -2.26
CA PRO A 2 -2.34 50.20 -3.06
C PRO A 2 -1.42 49.27 -2.25
N SER A 3 -0.79 49.78 -1.18
CA SER A 3 0.08 48.99 -0.30
C SER A 3 -0.65 47.84 0.42
N VAL A 4 -1.91 48.05 0.83
CA VAL A 4 -2.73 47.00 1.48
C VAL A 4 -3.06 45.86 0.52
N LYS A 5 -3.41 46.17 -0.74
CA LYS A 5 -3.69 45.15 -1.76
C LYS A 5 -2.45 44.33 -2.11
N HIS A 6 -1.28 44.97 -2.19
CA HIS A 6 0.00 44.31 -2.46
C HIS A 6 0.39 43.35 -1.33
N ASN A 7 0.22 43.77 -0.07
CA ASN A 7 0.48 42.94 1.10
C ASN A 7 -0.47 41.73 1.21
N ILE A 8 -1.74 41.89 0.82
CA ILE A 8 -2.71 40.79 0.78
C ILE A 8 -2.30 39.76 -0.29
N ILE A 9 -1.95 40.21 -1.51
CA ILE A 9 -1.53 39.32 -2.60
C ILE A 9 -0.27 38.55 -2.20
N LEU A 10 0.72 39.22 -1.61
CA LEU A 10 1.96 38.60 -1.15
C LEU A 10 1.69 37.58 -0.04
N GLY A 11 0.80 37.92 0.90
CA GLY A 11 0.37 37.01 1.97
C GLY A 11 -0.34 35.77 1.44
N SER A 12 -1.26 35.92 0.49
CA SER A 12 -1.95 34.79 -0.16
C SER A 12 -0.98 33.88 -0.91
N PHE A 13 0.01 34.45 -1.61
CA PHE A 13 1.02 33.67 -2.33
C PHE A 13 1.88 32.84 -1.36
N LEU A 14 2.27 33.43 -0.23
CA LEU A 14 3.02 32.74 0.82
C LEU A 14 2.20 31.59 1.44
N VAL A 15 0.90 31.81 1.71
CA VAL A 15 0.00 30.77 2.23
C VAL A 15 -0.14 29.61 1.26
N VAL A 16 -0.26 29.88 -0.04
CA VAL A 16 -0.35 28.82 -1.07
C VAL A 16 0.95 28.01 -1.15
N LEU A 17 2.11 28.67 -1.12
CA LEU A 17 3.41 27.99 -1.13
C LEU A 17 3.60 27.08 0.09
N VAL A 18 3.17 27.52 1.28
CA VAL A 18 3.21 26.71 2.50
C VAL A 18 2.22 25.54 2.45
N ALA A 19 1.04 25.73 1.87
CA ALA A 19 0.07 24.64 1.73
C ALA A 19 0.58 23.53 0.80
N VAL A 20 1.23 23.90 -0.31
CA VAL A 20 1.78 22.94 -1.29
C VAL A 20 2.97 22.15 -0.72
N SER A 21 3.78 22.75 0.16
CA SER A 21 4.89 22.03 0.80
C SER A 21 4.45 21.04 1.88
N LEU A 22 3.20 21.14 2.36
CA LEU A 22 2.60 20.24 3.35
C LEU A 22 1.88 19.04 2.72
N SER A 23 1.63 19.04 1.41
CA SER A 23 1.01 17.91 0.74
C SER A 23 2.04 16.83 0.41
N SER A 24 2.26 15.89 1.33
CA SER A 24 2.89 14.60 1.02
C SER A 24 1.81 13.55 0.83
N ALA A 25 1.75 12.94 -0.33
CA ALA A 25 0.91 11.78 -0.55
C ALA A 25 1.76 10.51 -0.53
N ILE A 26 1.27 9.49 0.18
CA ILE A 26 1.99 8.24 0.41
C ILE A 26 2.14 7.47 -0.91
N ARG A 27 3.28 6.80 -1.08
CA ARG A 27 3.58 5.98 -2.25
C ARG A 27 3.60 4.51 -1.88
N CYS A 28 2.81 3.69 -2.56
CA CYS A 28 2.71 2.26 -2.27
C CYS A 28 2.98 1.41 -3.50
N TYR A 29 3.46 0.18 -3.29
CA TYR A 29 3.49 -0.81 -4.36
C TYR A 29 2.06 -1.26 -4.67
N GLN A 30 1.72 -1.30 -5.96
CA GLN A 30 0.41 -1.78 -6.44
C GLN A 30 0.59 -2.96 -7.37
N CYS A 31 0.05 -4.12 -7.00
CA CYS A 31 0.10 -5.33 -7.80
C CYS A 31 -0.92 -6.37 -7.29
N SER A 32 -1.35 -7.30 -8.14
CA SER A 32 -2.09 -8.50 -7.75
C SER A 32 -1.52 -9.75 -8.41
N SER A 33 -1.19 -10.78 -7.61
CA SER A 33 -0.70 -12.04 -8.16
C SER A 33 -1.77 -12.83 -8.93
N GLN A 34 -3.05 -12.45 -8.81
CA GLN A 34 -4.12 -13.03 -9.65
C GLN A 34 -3.98 -12.61 -11.11
N THR A 35 -3.41 -11.42 -11.35
CA THR A 35 -3.25 -10.84 -12.70
C THR A 35 -1.87 -11.13 -13.29
N ASP A 36 -1.03 -11.89 -12.59
CA ASP A 36 0.29 -12.28 -13.08
C ASP A 36 0.17 -13.23 -14.28
N LYS A 37 1.02 -13.01 -15.29
CA LYS A 37 1.12 -13.94 -16.42
C LYS A 37 1.62 -15.28 -15.93
N LYS A 38 1.21 -16.37 -16.60
CA LYS A 38 1.66 -17.74 -16.26
C LYS A 38 3.19 -17.81 -16.17
N GLY A 39 3.70 -18.27 -15.02
CA GLY A 39 5.14 -18.41 -14.75
C GLY A 39 5.84 -17.13 -14.27
N VAL A 40 5.12 -16.01 -14.15
CA VAL A 40 5.61 -14.76 -13.57
C VAL A 40 5.09 -14.65 -12.14
N ASP A 41 5.94 -14.17 -11.24
CA ASP A 41 5.59 -13.86 -9.85
C ASP A 41 6.00 -12.42 -9.55
N SER A 42 5.17 -11.49 -10.03
CA SER A 42 5.43 -10.06 -9.94
C SER A 42 5.21 -9.59 -8.50
N CYS A 43 4.12 -10.03 -7.87
CA CYS A 43 3.79 -9.62 -6.51
C CYS A 43 4.58 -10.29 -5.38
N GLY A 44 5.37 -11.32 -5.68
CA GLY A 44 6.06 -12.11 -4.67
C GLY A 44 5.09 -12.98 -3.87
N ALA A 45 4.20 -13.69 -4.57
CA ALA A 45 3.35 -14.71 -3.98
C ALA A 45 4.13 -15.96 -3.60
N TYR A 46 5.15 -16.34 -4.38
CA TYR A 46 5.96 -17.54 -4.15
C TYR A 46 7.45 -17.24 -3.93
N LYS A 47 7.93 -16.10 -4.43
CA LYS A 47 9.28 -15.56 -4.26
C LYS A 47 9.24 -14.25 -3.49
N TRP A 48 10.43 -13.75 -3.14
CA TRP A 48 10.57 -12.42 -2.55
C TRP A 48 10.10 -11.33 -3.51
N PHE A 49 9.38 -10.34 -2.98
CA PHE A 49 8.93 -9.20 -3.77
C PHE A 49 10.12 -8.35 -4.21
N ASN A 50 10.25 -8.13 -5.52
CA ASN A 50 11.39 -7.46 -6.09
C ASN A 50 11.16 -5.95 -6.23
N LYS A 51 11.67 -5.17 -5.27
CA LYS A 51 11.50 -3.72 -5.24
C LYS A 51 12.10 -2.98 -6.45
N THR A 52 13.06 -3.57 -7.17
CA THR A 52 13.68 -2.91 -8.33
C THR A 52 12.85 -3.06 -9.62
N GLN A 53 11.92 -4.02 -9.64
CA GLN A 53 11.02 -4.27 -10.76
C GLN A 53 9.65 -3.60 -10.58
N HIS A 54 9.43 -2.93 -9.45
CA HIS A 54 8.20 -2.23 -9.14
C HIS A 54 8.48 -0.79 -8.73
N ILE A 55 7.64 0.12 -9.20
CA ILE A 55 7.68 1.53 -8.82
C ILE A 55 6.55 1.76 -7.81
N ALA A 56 6.85 2.44 -6.70
CA ALA A 56 5.83 2.86 -5.75
C ALA A 56 5.03 4.03 -6.36
N ILE A 57 3.71 3.83 -6.48
CA ILE A 57 2.77 4.77 -7.08
C ILE A 57 2.19 5.65 -5.97
N GLU A 58 2.03 6.94 -6.27
CA GLU A 58 1.41 7.91 -5.37
C GLU A 58 -0.09 7.60 -5.23
N CYS A 59 -0.59 7.43 -4.01
CA CYS A 59 -1.89 6.81 -3.81
C CYS A 59 -3.08 7.63 -4.31
N ASN A 60 -2.99 8.95 -4.39
CA ASN A 60 -4.05 9.86 -4.87
C ASN A 60 -3.79 10.38 -6.29
N SER A 61 -2.83 9.79 -7.01
CA SER A 61 -2.60 10.04 -8.43
C SER A 61 -3.60 9.30 -9.31
N ASP A 62 -3.69 9.71 -10.58
CA ASP A 62 -4.48 9.02 -11.61
C ASP A 62 -3.90 7.64 -11.99
N GLU A 63 -2.64 7.37 -11.67
CA GLU A 63 -2.07 6.02 -11.82
C GLU A 63 -2.47 5.07 -10.69
N SER A 64 -3.09 5.57 -9.61
CA SER A 64 -3.51 4.72 -8.51
C SER A 64 -4.82 4.01 -8.80
N HIS A 65 -4.82 2.69 -8.67
CA HIS A 65 -6.05 1.90 -8.81
C HIS A 65 -7.03 2.10 -7.63
N MET A 66 -6.57 2.67 -6.52
CA MET A 66 -7.38 2.93 -5.32
C MET A 66 -6.79 4.12 -4.55
N PRO A 67 -7.54 5.22 -4.32
CA PRO A 67 -7.06 6.32 -3.49
C PRO A 67 -6.88 5.91 -2.02
N GLY A 68 -5.95 6.56 -1.31
CA GLY A 68 -5.71 6.20 0.09
C GLY A 68 -4.54 6.90 0.77
N SER A 69 -4.53 6.84 2.10
CA SER A 69 -3.46 7.35 2.96
C SER A 69 -2.61 6.25 3.61
N PHE A 70 -2.87 4.98 3.28
CA PHE A 70 -2.15 3.83 3.81
C PHE A 70 -1.72 2.88 2.70
N CYS A 71 -0.57 2.23 2.88
CA CYS A 71 -0.22 1.06 2.09
C CYS A 71 -0.78 -0.19 2.73
N MET A 72 -1.31 -1.08 1.89
CA MET A 72 -1.92 -2.33 2.28
C MET A 72 -1.23 -3.51 1.58
N LYS A 73 -1.12 -4.63 2.29
CA LYS A 73 -0.73 -5.93 1.76
C LYS A 73 -1.68 -6.98 2.29
N ILE A 74 -2.29 -7.74 1.38
CA ILE A 74 -3.09 -8.93 1.71
C ILE A 74 -2.36 -10.16 1.18
N VAL A 75 -2.25 -11.19 2.02
CA VAL A 75 -1.81 -12.52 1.67
C VAL A 75 -2.97 -13.48 1.92
N GLN A 76 -3.32 -14.28 0.92
CA GLN A 76 -4.25 -15.39 1.08
C GLN A 76 -3.55 -16.69 0.71
N GLN A 77 -3.83 -17.75 1.45
CA GLN A 77 -3.13 -18.99 1.30
C GLN A 77 -4.07 -20.17 1.54
N GLY A 78 -4.07 -21.11 0.60
CA GLY A 78 -4.93 -22.29 0.66
C GLY A 78 -4.57 -23.21 1.82
N PRO A 79 -5.53 -24.03 2.30
CA PRO A 79 -5.27 -25.00 3.34
C PRO A 79 -4.14 -25.96 2.93
N ARG A 80 -3.39 -26.45 3.92
CA ARG A 80 -2.38 -27.50 3.68
C ARG A 80 -3.13 -28.80 3.42
N GLY A 81 -3.38 -29.15 2.15
CA GLY A 81 -3.99 -30.44 1.83
C GLY A 81 -4.77 -30.57 0.52
N PHE A 82 -4.95 -29.52 -0.27
CA PHE A 82 -5.69 -29.63 -1.53
C PHE A 82 -4.77 -29.93 -2.71
N ILE A 83 -4.55 -31.24 -2.94
CA ILE A 83 -4.09 -31.90 -4.17
C ILE A 83 -2.62 -31.57 -4.57
N TRP A 84 -2.00 -32.50 -5.27
CA TRP A 84 -0.57 -32.75 -5.51
C TRP A 84 0.25 -31.62 -6.18
N ASP A 85 -0.35 -30.46 -6.39
CA ASP A 85 0.10 -29.29 -7.14
C ASP A 85 0.66 -28.15 -6.27
N GLY A 86 0.69 -28.37 -4.95
CA GLY A 86 1.26 -27.43 -3.99
C GLY A 86 0.23 -26.44 -3.48
N ARG A 87 0.65 -25.65 -2.49
CA ARG A 87 -0.28 -24.77 -1.78
C ARG A 87 -0.47 -23.47 -2.57
N TRP A 88 -1.70 -23.21 -3.02
CA TRP A 88 -2.06 -21.92 -3.61
C TRP A 88 -1.75 -20.77 -2.65
N ARG A 89 -1.16 -19.70 -3.18
CA ARG A 89 -0.88 -18.46 -2.47
C ARG A 89 -1.14 -17.27 -3.38
N GLN A 90 -1.79 -16.25 -2.82
CA GLN A 90 -2.08 -14.99 -3.48
C GLN A 90 -1.58 -13.83 -2.64
N VAL A 91 -1.03 -12.82 -3.33
CA VAL A 91 -0.57 -11.58 -2.71
C VAL A 91 -1.14 -10.40 -3.49
N ILE A 92 -1.73 -9.45 -2.76
CA ILE A 92 -2.22 -8.19 -3.29
C ILE A 92 -1.53 -7.07 -2.51
N ARG A 93 -0.98 -6.10 -3.23
CA ARG A 93 -0.41 -4.87 -2.68
C ARG A 93 -1.16 -3.71 -3.32
N ARG A 94 -1.62 -2.75 -2.53
CA ARG A 94 -2.31 -1.54 -3.03
C ARG A 94 -2.32 -0.45 -1.97
N CYS A 95 -2.77 0.72 -2.35
CA CYS A 95 -3.20 1.76 -1.44
C CYS A 95 -4.52 1.39 -0.75
N ALA A 96 -4.79 2.00 0.40
CA ALA A 96 -6.03 1.89 1.15
C ALA A 96 -6.37 3.20 1.87
N SER A 97 -7.66 3.52 1.93
CA SER A 97 -8.16 4.72 2.61
C SER A 97 -8.33 4.51 4.12
N VAL A 98 -8.74 3.31 4.54
CA VAL A 98 -8.99 2.95 5.94
C VAL A 98 -8.48 1.54 6.18
N ALA A 99 -7.94 1.30 7.39
CA ALA A 99 -7.70 -0.05 7.87
C ALA A 99 -9.01 -0.65 8.41
N ASP A 100 -9.44 -1.82 7.95
CA ASP A 100 -10.72 -2.44 8.35
C ASP A 100 -10.84 -2.63 9.87
N THR A 101 -9.71 -2.78 10.56
CA THR A 101 -9.61 -2.91 12.03
C THR A 101 -9.22 -1.62 12.76
N GLY A 102 -8.94 -0.54 12.02
CA GLY A 102 -8.50 0.75 12.57
C GLY A 102 -7.07 0.79 13.10
N VAL A 103 -6.27 -0.28 12.93
CA VAL A 103 -4.89 -0.36 13.44
C VAL A 103 -3.89 -0.42 12.27
N THR A 104 -2.82 0.37 12.37
CA THR A 104 -1.69 0.40 11.43
C THR A 104 -0.42 -0.13 12.07
N GLY A 105 0.56 -0.54 11.27
CA GLY A 105 1.85 -1.06 11.76
C GLY A 105 1.80 -2.51 12.25
N VAL A 106 0.65 -3.17 12.19
CA VAL A 106 0.48 -4.60 12.52
C VAL A 106 -0.28 -5.32 11.42
N CYS A 107 -0.09 -6.64 11.37
CA CYS A 107 -0.83 -7.53 10.49
C CYS A 107 -1.93 -8.24 11.27
N ASN A 108 -3.17 -8.10 10.80
CA ASN A 108 -4.25 -8.99 11.22
C ASN A 108 -4.16 -10.28 10.42
N TRP A 109 -4.60 -11.38 11.01
CA TRP A 109 -4.62 -12.66 10.34
C TRP A 109 -5.77 -13.51 10.87
N GLY A 110 -6.15 -14.49 10.08
CA GLY A 110 -7.18 -15.44 10.44
C GLY A 110 -7.24 -16.60 9.47
N VAL A 111 -8.26 -17.44 9.66
CA VAL A 111 -8.58 -18.54 8.77
C VAL A 111 -10.07 -18.47 8.49
N TYR A 112 -10.46 -18.40 7.21
CA TYR A 112 -11.86 -18.45 6.80
C TYR A 112 -12.45 -19.85 7.07
N GLU A 113 -13.77 -19.98 7.10
CA GLU A 113 -14.45 -21.26 7.34
C GLU A 113 -14.05 -22.37 6.36
N ASN A 114 -13.68 -22.01 5.13
CA ASN A 114 -13.18 -22.93 4.10
C ASN A 114 -11.69 -23.33 4.29
N GLY A 115 -11.05 -22.91 5.38
CA GLY A 115 -9.67 -23.25 5.72
C GLY A 115 -8.60 -22.37 5.04
N VAL A 116 -8.98 -21.32 4.32
CA VAL A 116 -8.04 -20.38 3.70
C VAL A 116 -7.48 -19.44 4.78
N TYR A 117 -6.16 -19.45 4.95
CA TYR A 117 -5.45 -18.49 5.76
C TYR A 117 -5.44 -17.13 5.07
N TRP A 118 -5.64 -16.06 5.82
CA TRP A 118 -5.46 -14.69 5.36
C TRP A 118 -4.61 -13.89 6.34
N GLU A 119 -3.83 -12.97 5.80
CA GLU A 119 -3.08 -11.96 6.52
C GLU A 119 -3.27 -10.62 5.82
N GLU A 120 -3.64 -9.58 6.56
CA GLU A 120 -3.81 -8.24 6.06
C GLU A 120 -3.05 -7.25 6.94
N CYS A 121 -2.19 -6.47 6.31
CA CYS A 121 -1.33 -5.51 7.00
C CYS A 121 -1.49 -4.11 6.40
N TYR A 122 -1.51 -3.11 7.28
CA TYR A 122 -1.54 -1.69 6.92
C TYR A 122 -0.32 -0.96 7.48
N CYS A 123 0.19 0.01 6.73
CA CYS A 123 1.29 0.88 7.15
C CYS A 123 1.19 2.25 6.49
N SER A 124 1.84 3.26 7.09
CA SER A 124 1.70 4.68 6.72
C SER A 124 3.01 5.31 6.21
N GLU A 125 4.02 4.50 5.89
CA GLU A 125 5.30 4.97 5.34
C GLU A 125 5.41 4.63 3.85
N ASP A 126 6.17 5.41 3.09
CA ASP A 126 6.37 5.12 1.67
C ASP A 126 6.95 3.72 1.46
N ALA A 127 6.37 2.97 0.52
CA ALA A 127 6.82 1.66 0.08
C ALA A 127 6.92 0.60 1.20
N CYS A 128 6.27 0.84 2.35
CA CYS A 128 6.29 -0.05 3.52
C CYS A 128 5.64 -1.41 3.24
N ASN A 129 4.69 -1.45 2.31
CA ASN A 129 4.07 -2.68 1.82
C ASN A 129 4.97 -3.46 0.85
N SER A 130 6.30 -3.43 0.99
CA SER A 130 7.23 -4.34 0.29
C SER A 130 7.58 -5.58 1.11
N SER A 131 7.55 -5.47 2.44
CA SER A 131 8.09 -6.50 3.33
C SER A 131 7.27 -7.81 3.31
N PRO A 132 7.91 -8.98 3.57
CA PRO A 132 7.21 -10.23 3.91
C PRO A 132 6.28 -10.10 5.13
N THR A 133 6.68 -9.30 6.11
CA THR A 133 6.01 -9.07 7.39
C THR A 133 6.16 -7.59 7.73
N ILE A 134 5.09 -6.91 8.10
CA ILE A 134 5.20 -5.55 8.63
C ILE A 134 5.72 -5.67 10.06
N SER A 135 7.05 -5.67 10.22
CA SER A 135 7.69 -5.51 11.52
C SER A 135 8.03 -4.03 11.67
N ILE A 136 7.42 -3.39 12.67
CA ILE A 136 7.80 -2.05 13.11
C ILE A 136 9.26 -2.14 13.54
N THR A 137 10.17 -1.57 12.76
CA THR A 137 11.46 -1.16 13.33
C THR A 137 11.11 -0.03 14.29
N LYS A 138 11.18 -0.28 15.60
CA LYS A 138 11.12 0.79 16.59
C LYS A 138 12.23 1.78 16.24
N GLY A 139 11.88 3.07 16.19
CA GLY A 139 12.78 4.17 15.85
C GLY A 139 13.99 4.31 16.77
#